data_AF-A0A392MIH5-F1
#
_entry.id   AF-A0A392MIH5-F1
#
_cell.length_a   1.000
_cell.length_b   1.000
_cell.length_c   1.000
_cell.angle_alpha   90.00
_cell.angle_beta   90.00
_cell.angle_gamma   90.00
#
_symmetry.space_group_name_H-M   'P 1'
#
loop_
_entity.id
_entity.type
_entity.pdbx_description
1 polymer ?
#
loop_
_entity_poly.entity_id
_entity_poly.type
_entity_poly.pdbx_seq_one_letter_code
_entity_poly.pdbx_strand_id
1 'polypeptide(L)'
;VQKLVSTDTKELLSLIGDDKREEFNVFSREVARFGNTCKDPQWHNLDRYFSRLDLDALSNKQHRVEAEKTMQDLSYLAQNTAELYHEMNALDRFQQDYNQKVKELEFLNLPLNGEGLTAFHSEIKHQRKLVKSLQRKSLWSKNLEEIVEKLVDIATHTHQAILEFLGKNGMDTYHA
;
A
#
# COMPACT_ATOMS: atom_id res chain seq x y z
N VAL A 1 -10.67 -43.29 -4.72
CA VAL A 1 -10.81 -41.82 -4.55
C VAL A 1 -9.56 -41.33 -3.84
N GLN A 2 -8.65 -40.64 -4.55
CA GLN A 2 -7.55 -39.92 -3.89
C GLN A 2 -8.15 -38.69 -3.22
N LYS A 3 -7.99 -38.56 -1.90
CA LYS A 3 -8.38 -37.34 -1.20
C LYS A 3 -7.32 -36.27 -1.51
N LEU A 4 -7.74 -35.15 -2.09
CA LEU A 4 -6.95 -33.91 -2.24
C LEU A 4 -6.74 -33.17 -0.91
N VAL A 5 -7.02 -33.85 0.21
CA VAL A 5 -7.05 -33.29 1.55
C VAL A 5 -6.17 -34.18 2.41
N SER A 6 -4.99 -33.68 2.78
CA SER A 6 -4.14 -34.33 3.77
C SER A 6 -4.76 -34.17 5.16
N THR A 7 -4.70 -35.21 5.97
CA THR A 7 -5.03 -35.13 7.41
C THR A 7 -3.76 -34.92 8.25
N ASP A 8 -2.59 -34.91 7.62
CA ASP A 8 -1.32 -34.64 8.28
C ASP A 8 -1.19 -33.13 8.50
N THR A 9 -1.51 -32.71 9.72
CA THR A 9 -1.38 -31.32 10.16
C THR A 9 0.03 -30.79 9.99
N LYS A 10 1.08 -31.62 10.10
CA LYS A 10 2.46 -31.19 9.91
C LYS A 10 2.75 -30.87 8.45
N GLU A 11 2.27 -31.73 7.53
CA GLU A 11 2.38 -31.49 6.09
C GLU A 11 1.62 -30.22 5.68
N LEU A 12 0.39 -30.04 6.20
CA LEU A 12 -0.41 -28.83 5.95
C LEU A 12 0.25 -27.55 6.49
N LEU A 13 0.81 -27.61 7.71
CA LEU A 13 1.52 -26.48 8.31
C LEU A 13 2.81 -26.14 7.54
N SER A 14 3.52 -27.14 7.03
CA SER A 14 4.68 -26.93 6.17
C SER A 14 4.29 -26.18 4.90
N LEU A 15 3.23 -26.63 4.23
CA LEU A 15 2.73 -26.00 3.00
C LEU A 15 2.32 -24.54 3.23
N ILE A 16 1.53 -24.29 4.28
CA ILE A 16 1.14 -22.92 4.66
C ILE A 16 2.38 -22.07 4.97
N GLY A 17 3.37 -22.64 5.64
CA GLY A 17 4.63 -21.97 5.94
C GLY A 17 5.41 -21.59 4.69
N ASP A 18 5.50 -22.49 3.72
CA ASP A 18 6.16 -22.24 2.43
C ASP A 18 5.43 -21.15 1.64
N ASP A 19 4.10 -21.22 1.55
CA ASP A 19 3.28 -20.21 0.88
C ASP A 19 3.46 -18.82 1.51
N LYS A 20 3.40 -18.74 2.85
CA LYS A 20 3.56 -17.47 3.58
C LYS A 20 4.97 -16.90 3.45
N ARG A 21 5.99 -17.76 3.43
CA ARG A 21 7.38 -17.33 3.16
C ARG A 21 7.53 -16.77 1.75
N GLU A 22 6.92 -17.39 0.74
CA GLU A 22 7.02 -16.87 -0.64
C GLU A 22 6.31 -15.53 -0.80
N GLU A 23 5.10 -15.39 -0.25
CA GLU A 23 4.39 -14.10 -0.21
C GLU A 23 5.25 -13.01 0.48
N PHE A 24 5.87 -13.35 1.61
CA PHE A 24 6.78 -12.46 2.32
C PHE A 24 8.04 -12.11 1.51
N ASN A 25 8.61 -13.08 0.79
CA ASN A 25 9.78 -12.86 -0.07
C ASN A 25 9.46 -11.89 -1.21
N VAL A 26 8.25 -11.95 -1.79
CA VAL A 26 7.81 -10.96 -2.78
C VAL A 26 7.70 -9.58 -2.14
N PHE A 27 7.03 -9.47 -0.99
CA PHE A 27 6.86 -8.20 -0.28
C PHE A 27 8.21 -7.56 0.10
N SER A 28 9.09 -8.30 0.79
CA SER A 28 10.39 -7.80 1.26
C SER A 28 11.32 -7.38 0.12
N ARG A 29 11.28 -8.07 -1.03
CA ARG A 29 12.00 -7.65 -2.25
C ARG A 29 11.52 -6.30 -2.77
N GLU A 30 10.22 -6.04 -2.74
CA GLU A 30 9.68 -4.72 -3.11
C GLU A 30 10.08 -3.63 -2.11
N VAL A 31 10.08 -3.92 -0.81
CA VAL A 31 10.58 -2.99 0.21
C VAL A 31 12.05 -2.65 -0.04
N ALA A 32 12.89 -3.64 -0.34
CA ALA A 32 14.30 -3.41 -0.70
C ALA A 32 14.45 -2.60 -1.99
N ARG A 33 13.61 -2.85 -3.00
CA ARG A 33 13.59 -2.07 -4.24
C ARG A 33 13.26 -0.60 -3.96
N PHE A 34 12.27 -0.31 -3.12
CA PHE A 34 11.96 1.06 -2.70
C PHE A 34 13.11 1.68 -1.90
N GLY A 35 13.68 0.94 -0.96
CA GLY A 35 14.83 1.38 -0.18
C GLY A 35 16.03 1.81 -1.04
N ASN A 36 16.35 1.05 -2.09
CA ASN A 36 17.42 1.40 -3.04
C ASN A 36 17.16 2.68 -3.85
N THR A 37 15.93 3.20 -3.85
CA THR A 37 15.59 4.49 -4.48
C THR A 37 15.59 5.66 -3.49
N CYS A 38 15.72 5.39 -2.19
CA CYS A 38 15.87 6.43 -1.17
C CYS A 38 17.18 7.21 -1.36
N LYS A 39 17.18 8.48 -0.95
CA LYS A 39 18.36 9.33 -0.96
C LYS A 39 19.34 8.94 0.14
N ASP A 40 18.82 8.52 1.29
CA ASP A 40 19.63 8.09 2.42
C ASP A 40 20.11 6.64 2.23
N PRO A 41 21.43 6.40 2.19
CA PRO A 41 22.00 5.07 2.00
C PRO A 41 21.66 4.06 3.10
N GLN A 42 21.17 4.49 4.28
CA GLN A 42 20.76 3.57 5.33
C GLN A 42 19.62 2.63 4.90
N TRP A 43 18.80 3.06 3.93
CA TRP A 43 17.70 2.28 3.37
C TRP A 43 18.12 1.37 2.21
N HIS A 44 19.39 1.36 1.83
CA HIS A 44 19.88 0.56 0.71
C HIS A 44 20.22 -0.87 1.16
N ASN A 45 20.12 -1.83 0.24
CA ASN A 45 20.47 -3.23 0.46
C ASN A 45 19.68 -3.92 1.61
N LEU A 46 18.40 -3.57 1.76
CA LEU A 46 17.52 -4.16 2.78
C LEU A 46 17.29 -5.67 2.58
N ASP A 47 17.56 -6.22 1.39
CA ASP A 47 17.59 -7.66 1.14
C ASP A 47 18.55 -8.39 2.10
N ARG A 48 19.71 -7.80 2.38
CA ARG A 48 20.68 -8.33 3.33
C ARG A 48 20.18 -8.23 4.77
N TYR A 49 19.44 -7.19 5.10
CA TYR A 49 18.82 -7.02 6.40
C TYR A 49 17.75 -8.11 6.62
N PHE A 50 16.83 -8.28 5.67
CA PHE A 50 15.75 -9.27 5.77
C PHE A 50 16.26 -10.71 5.81
N SER A 51 17.33 -11.03 5.08
CA SER A 51 17.96 -12.36 5.11
C SER A 51 18.58 -12.73 6.46
N ARG A 52 18.77 -11.76 7.37
CA ARG A 52 19.37 -11.96 8.69
C ARG A 52 18.35 -11.99 9.82
N LEU A 53 17.06 -11.77 9.53
CA LEU A 53 16.02 -11.70 10.56
C LEU A 53 15.81 -13.01 11.33
N ASP A 54 16.16 -14.16 10.73
CA ASP A 54 16.10 -15.47 11.39
C ASP A 54 16.99 -15.58 12.63
N LEU A 55 17.99 -14.69 12.78
CA LEU A 55 18.97 -14.71 13.88
C LEU A 55 18.51 -13.93 15.13
N ASP A 56 17.57 -13.00 15.00
CA ASP A 56 17.21 -12.03 16.05
C ASP A 56 15.78 -12.24 16.60
N ALA A 57 15.43 -13.50 16.87
CA ALA A 57 14.10 -13.88 17.35
C ALA A 57 13.86 -13.50 18.82
N LEU A 58 13.48 -12.25 19.08
CA LEU A 58 12.92 -11.81 20.37
C LEU A 58 11.49 -11.29 20.15
N SER A 59 10.48 -12.09 20.52
CA SER A 59 9.08 -11.67 20.46
C SER A 59 8.77 -10.67 21.57
N ASN A 60 8.30 -9.46 21.22
CA ASN A 60 7.69 -8.55 22.18
C ASN A 60 6.32 -8.11 21.66
N LYS A 61 5.26 -8.45 22.42
CA LYS A 61 3.84 -8.24 22.08
C LYS A 61 3.49 -6.78 21.78
N GLN A 62 4.20 -5.83 22.39
CA GLN A 62 3.97 -4.40 22.17
C GLN A 62 4.29 -3.99 20.72
N HIS A 63 5.39 -4.50 20.16
CA HIS A 63 5.77 -4.15 18.79
C HIS A 63 4.80 -4.71 17.75
N ARG A 64 4.09 -5.82 18.05
CA ARG A 64 3.06 -6.35 17.14
C ARG A 64 1.88 -5.39 16.97
N VAL A 65 1.40 -4.80 18.06
CA VAL A 65 0.30 -3.81 18.02
C VAL A 65 0.71 -2.56 17.25
N GLU A 66 1.96 -2.11 17.44
CA GLU A 66 2.52 -0.99 16.72
C GLU A 66 2.67 -1.26 15.21
N ALA A 67 3.08 -2.48 14.84
CA ALA A 67 3.14 -2.94 13.46
C ALA A 67 1.76 -2.97 12.79
N GLU A 68 0.75 -3.52 13.48
CA GLU A 68 -0.63 -3.57 13.00
C GLU A 68 -1.19 -2.17 12.76
N LYS A 69 -0.96 -1.23 13.69
CA LYS A 69 -1.33 0.18 13.51
C LYS A 69 -0.61 0.80 12.31
N THR A 70 0.68 0.56 12.18
CA THR A 70 1.49 1.06 11.05
C THR A 70 0.98 0.52 9.72
N MET A 71 0.56 -0.75 9.66
CA MET A 71 -0.06 -1.37 8.50
C MET A 71 -1.41 -0.73 8.15
N GLN A 72 -2.24 -0.44 9.16
CA GLN A 72 -3.51 0.28 8.96
C GLN A 72 -3.29 1.70 8.43
N ASP A 73 -2.33 2.43 9.00
CA ASP A 73 -1.97 3.78 8.56
C ASP A 73 -1.46 3.78 7.11
N LEU A 74 -0.59 2.85 6.74
CA LEU A 74 -0.12 2.70 5.34
C LEU A 74 -1.24 2.28 4.40
N SER A 75 -2.14 1.39 4.83
CA SER A 75 -3.30 0.98 4.04
C SER A 75 -4.23 2.16 3.78
N TYR A 76 -4.45 3.02 4.78
CA TYR A 76 -5.21 4.25 4.62
C TYR A 76 -4.54 5.20 3.61
N LEU A 77 -3.22 5.42 3.72
CA LEU A 77 -2.49 6.24 2.75
C LEU A 77 -2.57 5.68 1.33
N ALA A 78 -2.43 4.36 1.16
CA ALA A 78 -2.52 3.68 -0.13
C ALA A 78 -3.92 3.82 -0.75
N GLN A 79 -4.98 3.61 0.05
CA GLN A 79 -6.36 3.78 -0.40
C GLN A 79 -6.63 5.21 -0.88
N ASN A 80 -6.19 6.21 -0.12
CA ASN A 80 -6.32 7.61 -0.51
C ASN A 80 -5.48 7.96 -1.75
N THR A 81 -4.37 7.26 -1.99
CA THR A 81 -3.56 7.43 -3.20
C THR A 81 -4.28 6.90 -4.43
N ALA A 82 -4.96 5.74 -4.31
CA ALA A 82 -5.78 5.19 -5.38
C ALA A 82 -6.97 6.12 -5.70
N GLU A 83 -7.66 6.62 -4.68
CA GLU A 83 -8.74 7.62 -4.84
C GLU A 83 -8.18 8.91 -5.50
N LEU A 84 -7.04 9.42 -5.03
CA LEU A 84 -6.38 10.58 -5.63
C LEU A 84 -6.12 10.41 -7.13
N TYR A 85 -5.62 9.24 -7.54
CA TYR A 85 -5.37 8.94 -8.96
C TYR A 85 -6.64 9.06 -9.80
N HIS A 86 -7.75 8.49 -9.33
CA HIS A 86 -9.03 8.58 -10.03
C HIS A 86 -9.57 10.01 -10.07
N GLU A 87 -9.47 10.75 -8.98
CA GLU A 87 -9.96 12.12 -8.87
C GLU A 87 -9.13 13.13 -9.68
N MET A 88 -7.82 12.91 -9.81
CA MET A 88 -6.98 13.69 -10.72
C MET A 88 -7.36 13.45 -12.18
N ASN A 89 -7.58 12.19 -12.56
CA ASN A 89 -8.05 11.85 -13.91
C ASN A 89 -9.45 12.44 -14.20
N ALA A 90 -10.34 12.49 -13.20
CA ALA A 90 -11.63 13.16 -13.33
C ALA A 90 -11.49 14.67 -13.53
N LEU A 91 -10.57 15.31 -12.79
CA LEU A 91 -10.28 16.73 -12.95
C LEU A 91 -9.79 17.07 -14.36
N ASP A 92 -8.92 16.25 -14.92
CA ASP A 92 -8.41 16.45 -16.29
C ASP A 92 -9.53 16.33 -17.32
N ARG A 93 -10.43 15.36 -17.17
CA ARG A 93 -11.63 15.23 -18.03
C ARG A 93 -12.54 16.45 -17.93
N PHE A 94 -12.85 16.92 -16.73
CA PHE A 94 -13.70 18.11 -16.56
C PHE A 94 -13.07 19.37 -17.19
N GLN A 95 -11.74 19.49 -17.15
CA GLN A 95 -11.05 20.59 -17.82
C GLN A 95 -11.10 20.46 -19.35
N GLN A 96 -10.98 19.25 -19.88
CA GLN A 96 -11.14 18.99 -21.31
C GLN A 96 -12.56 19.33 -21.79
N ASP A 97 -13.58 18.88 -21.06
CA ASP A 97 -14.99 19.15 -21.39
C ASP A 97 -15.29 20.66 -21.35
N TYR A 98 -14.78 21.37 -20.34
CA TYR A 98 -14.88 22.83 -20.26
C TYR A 98 -14.22 23.51 -21.47
N ASN A 99 -12.99 23.13 -21.81
CA ASN A 99 -12.27 23.71 -22.94
C ASN A 99 -12.97 23.42 -24.28
N GLN A 100 -13.52 22.21 -24.43
CA GLN A 100 -14.32 21.83 -25.59
C GLN A 100 -15.57 22.71 -25.68
N LYS A 101 -16.25 22.94 -24.55
CA LYS A 101 -17.42 23.81 -24.52
C LYS A 101 -17.12 25.26 -24.89
N VAL A 102 -15.99 25.79 -24.42
CA VAL A 102 -15.52 27.13 -24.78
C VAL A 102 -15.31 27.22 -26.30
N LYS A 103 -14.60 26.25 -26.90
CA LYS A 103 -14.38 26.20 -28.35
C LYS A 103 -15.68 26.12 -29.16
N GLU A 104 -16.65 25.34 -28.70
CA GLU A 104 -17.97 25.26 -29.35
C GLU A 104 -18.69 26.61 -29.35
N LEU A 105 -18.68 27.32 -28.22
CA LEU A 105 -19.31 28.63 -28.12
C LEU A 105 -18.61 29.67 -29.00
N GLU A 106 -17.27 29.65 -29.03
CA GLU A 106 -16.48 30.51 -29.92
C GLU A 106 -16.79 30.23 -31.40
N PHE A 107 -16.85 28.96 -31.80
CA PHE A 107 -17.18 28.56 -33.19
C PHE A 107 -18.58 29.04 -33.61
N LEU A 108 -19.54 29.02 -32.70
CA LEU A 108 -20.91 29.48 -32.93
C LEU A 108 -21.08 31.00 -32.75
N ASN A 109 -20.01 31.75 -32.44
CA ASN A 109 -20.05 33.17 -32.06
C ASN A 109 -21.04 33.47 -30.92
N LEU A 110 -21.19 32.52 -29.99
CA LEU A 110 -22.07 32.65 -28.83
C LEU A 110 -21.33 33.29 -27.64
N PRO A 111 -22.05 33.99 -26.74
CA PRO A 111 -21.44 34.61 -25.56
C PRO A 111 -20.85 33.57 -24.57
N LEU A 112 -19.65 33.85 -24.06
CA LEU A 112 -18.88 32.98 -23.12
C LEU A 112 -19.29 33.12 -21.63
N ASN A 113 -20.49 33.63 -21.37
CA ASN A 113 -20.98 34.00 -20.04
C ASN A 113 -22.31 33.33 -19.69
N GLY A 114 -22.69 32.28 -20.42
CA GLY A 114 -23.89 31.49 -20.13
C GLY A 114 -23.78 30.64 -18.85
N GLU A 115 -24.94 30.30 -18.27
CA GLU A 115 -25.09 29.45 -17.07
C GLU A 115 -24.41 28.08 -17.21
N GLY A 116 -24.29 27.55 -18.44
CA GLY A 116 -23.57 26.30 -18.69
C GLY A 116 -22.09 26.39 -18.31
N LEU A 117 -21.41 27.50 -18.63
CA LEU A 117 -20.00 27.67 -18.28
C LEU A 117 -19.81 27.91 -16.79
N THR A 118 -20.74 28.58 -16.10
CA THR A 118 -20.63 28.79 -14.64
C THR A 118 -20.75 27.46 -13.89
N ALA A 119 -21.59 26.53 -14.35
CA ALA A 119 -21.69 25.18 -13.80
C ALA A 119 -20.36 24.41 -13.92
N PHE A 120 -19.70 24.45 -15.09
CA PHE A 120 -18.36 23.85 -15.25
C PHE A 120 -17.33 24.46 -14.29
N HIS A 121 -17.34 25.78 -14.11
CA HIS A 121 -16.44 26.45 -13.18
C HIS A 121 -16.64 25.97 -11.73
N SER A 122 -17.89 25.80 -11.29
CA SER A 122 -18.18 25.27 -9.95
C SER A 122 -17.72 23.83 -9.79
N GLU A 123 -17.93 22.98 -10.80
CA GLU A 123 -17.53 21.57 -10.77
C GLU A 123 -16.01 21.42 -10.69
N ILE A 124 -15.28 22.10 -11.58
CA ILE A 124 -13.81 22.13 -11.57
C ILE A 124 -13.29 22.67 -10.23
N LYS A 125 -13.94 23.69 -9.66
CA LYS A 125 -13.55 24.24 -8.36
C LYS A 125 -13.78 23.24 -7.22
N HIS A 126 -14.88 22.49 -7.24
CA HIS A 126 -15.15 21.44 -6.27
C HIS A 126 -14.11 20.31 -6.39
N GLN A 127 -13.91 19.81 -7.61
CA GLN A 127 -12.94 18.75 -7.90
C GLN A 127 -11.52 19.11 -7.47
N ARG A 128 -11.07 20.34 -7.73
CA ARG A 128 -9.76 20.84 -7.26
C ARG A 128 -9.64 20.83 -5.74
N LYS A 129 -10.71 21.12 -5.00
CA LYS A 129 -10.69 21.05 -3.53
C LYS A 129 -10.58 19.60 -3.05
N LEU A 130 -11.30 18.67 -3.68
CA LEU A 130 -11.22 17.25 -3.39
C LEU A 130 -9.81 16.70 -3.63
N VAL A 131 -9.23 16.95 -4.80
CA VAL A 131 -7.84 16.56 -5.13
C VAL A 131 -6.86 17.12 -4.10
N LYS A 132 -6.96 18.40 -3.72
CA LYS A 132 -6.10 19.00 -2.68
C LYS A 132 -6.28 18.38 -1.30
N SER A 133 -7.47 17.88 -0.98
CA SER A 133 -7.72 17.15 0.27
C SER A 133 -7.04 15.79 0.22
N LEU A 134 -7.25 15.05 -0.88
CA LEU A 134 -6.65 13.73 -1.15
C LEU A 134 -5.13 13.76 -1.16
N GLN A 135 -4.52 14.76 -1.78
CA GLN A 135 -3.07 14.96 -1.74
C GLN A 135 -2.53 15.06 -0.31
N ARG A 136 -3.28 15.67 0.61
CA ARG A 136 -2.84 15.80 2.02
C ARG A 136 -2.94 14.47 2.77
N LYS A 137 -3.96 13.65 2.49
CA LYS A 137 -4.24 12.37 3.19
C LYS A 137 -3.67 11.11 2.50
N SER A 138 -2.94 11.25 1.40
CA SER A 138 -2.38 10.12 0.61
C SER A 138 -0.85 10.06 0.70
N LEU A 139 -0.24 9.09 0.02
CA LEU A 139 1.22 8.99 -0.11
C LEU A 139 1.85 10.21 -0.81
N TRP A 140 1.05 11.02 -1.52
CA TRP A 140 1.52 12.24 -2.19
C TRP A 140 2.21 13.23 -1.25
N SER A 141 1.72 13.34 -0.01
CA SER A 141 2.29 14.26 1.00
C SER A 141 3.44 13.63 1.80
N LYS A 142 3.84 12.41 1.48
CA LYS A 142 4.79 11.62 2.26
C LYS A 142 6.15 11.58 1.60
N ASN A 143 7.17 11.53 2.45
CA ASN A 143 8.53 11.29 2.02
C ASN A 143 8.76 9.76 1.85
N LEU A 144 9.53 9.37 0.84
CA LEU A 144 9.73 7.95 0.54
C LEU A 144 10.43 7.22 1.70
N GLU A 145 11.44 7.84 2.30
CA GLU A 145 12.17 7.28 3.43
C GLU A 145 11.25 7.02 4.64
N GLU A 146 10.32 7.94 4.96
CA GLU A 146 9.28 7.73 6.00
C GLU A 146 8.40 6.51 5.69
N ILE A 147 8.09 6.28 4.41
CA ILE A 147 7.28 5.13 3.99
C ILE A 147 8.10 3.84 4.04
N VAL A 148 9.37 3.87 3.62
CA VAL A 148 10.26 2.70 3.65
C VAL A 148 10.53 2.27 5.10
N GLU A 149 10.74 3.20 6.03
CA GLU A 149 10.86 2.90 7.46
C GLU A 149 9.68 2.07 7.97
N LYS A 150 8.44 2.55 7.71
CA LYS A 150 7.21 1.84 8.09
C LYS A 150 7.09 0.47 7.42
N LEU A 151 7.52 0.34 6.17
CA LEU A 151 7.50 -0.93 5.45
C LEU A 151 8.52 -1.92 6.01
N VAL A 152 9.69 -1.45 6.44
CA VAL A 152 10.71 -2.28 7.11
C VAL A 152 10.17 -2.82 8.42
N ASP A 153 9.53 -1.98 9.23
CA ASP A 153 8.89 -2.42 10.49
C ASP A 153 7.85 -3.53 10.23
N ILE A 154 6.97 -3.32 9.25
CA ILE A 154 5.97 -4.31 8.86
C ILE A 154 6.64 -5.60 8.37
N ALA A 155 7.70 -5.51 7.57
CA ALA A 155 8.42 -6.67 7.06
C ALA A 155 9.02 -7.49 8.21
N THR A 156 9.73 -6.83 9.12
CA THR A 156 10.32 -7.45 10.32
C THR A 156 9.26 -8.15 11.16
N HIS A 157 8.14 -7.50 11.41
CA HIS A 157 7.05 -8.11 12.19
C HIS A 157 6.32 -9.23 11.47
N THR A 158 6.13 -9.13 10.16
CA THR A 158 5.52 -10.19 9.36
C THR A 158 6.40 -11.44 9.38
N HIS A 159 7.72 -11.28 9.23
CA HIS A 159 8.66 -12.38 9.36
C HIS A 159 8.59 -13.06 10.74
N GLN A 160 8.63 -12.27 11.82
CA GLN A 160 8.48 -12.79 13.19
C GLN A 160 7.15 -13.51 13.39
N ALA A 161 6.04 -12.97 12.87
CA ALA A 161 4.73 -13.60 12.97
C ALA A 161 4.66 -14.96 12.25
N ILE A 162 5.30 -15.07 11.08
CA ILE A 162 5.43 -16.34 10.35
C ILE A 162 6.22 -17.37 11.17
N LEU A 163 7.37 -16.97 11.73
CA LEU A 163 8.18 -17.84 12.59
C LEU A 163 7.43 -18.29 13.84
N GLU A 164 6.75 -17.37 14.53
CA GLU A 164 5.96 -17.70 15.71
C GLU A 164 4.81 -18.66 15.40
N PHE A 165 4.09 -18.43 14.30
CA PHE A 165 2.98 -19.29 13.88
C PHE A 165 3.46 -20.72 13.61
N LEU A 166 4.57 -20.87 12.88
CA LEU A 166 5.12 -22.20 12.58
C LEU A 166 5.78 -22.85 13.80
N GLY A 167 6.44 -22.07 14.66
CA GLY A 167 7.10 -22.56 15.87
C GLY A 167 6.12 -23.04 16.95
N LYS A 168 5.01 -22.30 17.18
CA LYS A 168 3.96 -22.71 18.15
C LYS A 168 3.28 -24.01 17.70
N ASN A 169 2.90 -24.09 16.44
CA ASN A 169 2.18 -25.24 15.90
C ASN A 169 3.05 -26.50 15.74
N GLY A 170 4.39 -26.38 15.80
CA GLY A 170 5.32 -27.51 15.81
C GLY A 170 5.58 -28.12 17.20
N MET A 171 5.24 -27.40 18.28
CA MET A 171 5.37 -27.86 19.68
C MET A 171 4.08 -28.50 20.20
N ASP A 172 2.92 -28.08 19.71
CA ASP A 172 1.61 -28.56 20.18
C ASP A 172 1.29 -30.01 19.80
N THR A 173 2.13 -30.67 18.98
CA THR A 173 1.94 -32.08 18.56
C THR A 173 2.59 -33.11 19.50
N TYR A 174 3.23 -32.71 20.60
CA TYR A 174 3.87 -33.65 21.55
C TYR A 174 2.99 -34.05 22.76
N HIS A 175 1.72 -33.64 22.80
CA HIS A 175 0.82 -33.92 23.93
C HIS A 175 -0.56 -34.50 23.56
N ALA A 176 -0.62 -35.41 22.58
CA ALA A 176 -1.79 -36.27 22.39
C ALA A 176 -1.38 -37.74 22.22
#